data_AF-K9S8I2-F1
#
_entry.id   AF-K9S8I2-F1
#
_cell.length_a   1.000
_cell.length_b   1.000
_cell.length_c   1.000
_cell.angle_alpha   90.00
_cell.angle_beta   90.00
_cell.angle_gamma   90.00
#
_symmetry.space_group_name_H-M   'P 1'
#
loop_
_entity.id
_entity.type
_entity.pdbx_description
1 polymer ?
#
loop_
_entity_poly.entity_id
_entity_poly.type
_entity_poly.pdbx_seq_one_letter_code
_entity_poly.pdbx_strand_id
1 'polypeptide(L)'
;MRSLLLRVIPLSLLAVLIVVGAHLAMPSNQYPVVEVHLTQAGPAGFVDTYGEMTGSAVGERPVGSLYLSGLLTFAAGGAAWGVQRLRRQRALGELEKINFRSQIDQAGDRLNAAHQALESHQAQVQQLSADAATAAQQLQTAHVQIQQLKQQIYELERVSPIHETQQEPQSQAVAQLRQELDTSQSLNHQLRQQLTEETAKVLHQQADIQRLTDQCQTLGLQLADHQSEIDQLLAQLELALQQEDEHRRSITCLEGQLSHQAALQSAQLENLTRTVRDLKRQLRQASFQQQQATEDALTFEEGCTNGKHFYRLRIDCEKDLKKLPSREFKQLMIRILDLQISPRPQDHRPLNKYGYRSVMSIDEGEYRICYSIYEAVEHQLGEVQVLVVDKRNDGRVYNRLRQMLG
;
A
#
# COMPACT_ATOMS: atom_id res chain seq x y z
N MET A 1 43.98 17.20 -40.79
CA MET A 1 43.95 16.22 -41.91
C MET A 1 42.58 15.54 -41.97
N ARG A 2 41.62 16.15 -42.67
CA ARG A 2 40.43 15.52 -43.27
C ARG A 2 39.87 16.53 -44.28
N SER A 3 40.29 16.38 -45.53
CA SER A 3 39.85 17.11 -46.72
C SER A 3 38.35 16.85 -46.97
N LEU A 4 37.48 17.87 -47.04
CA LEU A 4 37.20 18.70 -48.22
C LEU A 4 36.93 17.88 -49.49
N LEU A 5 35.67 17.51 -49.69
CA LEU A 5 35.08 17.12 -50.98
C LEU A 5 33.66 17.72 -51.06
N LEU A 6 33.59 19.05 -51.22
CA LEU A 6 32.40 19.70 -51.77
C LEU A 6 32.45 19.49 -53.29
N ARG A 7 31.57 18.64 -53.82
CA ARG A 7 31.30 18.59 -55.25
C ARG A 7 30.28 19.68 -55.59
N VAL A 8 30.73 20.61 -56.43
CA VAL A 8 29.96 21.63 -57.13
C VAL A 8 28.97 20.94 -58.07
N ILE A 9 27.68 21.14 -57.83
CA ILE A 9 26.61 20.79 -58.78
C ILE A 9 26.39 22.01 -59.69
N PRO A 10 26.51 21.90 -61.02
CA PRO A 10 26.33 23.04 -61.92
C PRO A 10 24.86 23.49 -61.97
N LEU A 11 24.66 24.80 -61.76
CA LEU A 11 23.40 25.56 -61.74
C LEU A 11 22.62 25.62 -63.07
N SER A 12 22.91 24.76 -64.05
CA SER A 12 22.31 24.81 -65.39
C SER A 12 21.07 23.94 -65.59
N LEU A 13 20.58 23.25 -64.56
CA LEU A 13 19.38 22.40 -64.63
C LEU A 13 18.17 22.94 -63.85
N LEU A 14 18.32 24.09 -63.17
CA LEU A 14 17.28 24.68 -62.32
C LEU A 14 16.36 25.68 -63.06
N ALA A 15 16.58 25.92 -64.37
CA ALA A 15 15.90 26.96 -65.13
C ALA A 15 14.75 26.48 -66.05
N VAL A 16 14.45 25.17 -66.10
CA VAL A 16 13.42 24.63 -67.03
C VAL A 16 12.10 24.27 -66.35
N LEU A 17 11.99 24.38 -65.01
CA LEU A 17 10.80 23.98 -64.25
C LEU A 17 9.88 25.13 -63.78
N ILE A 18 10.06 26.35 -64.30
CA ILE A 18 9.29 27.54 -63.85
C ILE A 18 8.16 27.98 -64.81
N VAL A 19 7.97 27.35 -65.98
CA VAL A 19 7.05 27.93 -67.00
C VAL A 19 5.70 27.21 -67.19
N VAL A 20 5.41 26.07 -66.56
CA VAL A 20 4.09 25.43 -66.73
C VAL A 20 3.57 24.89 -65.40
N GLY A 21 2.68 25.66 -64.75
CA GLY A 21 1.95 25.16 -63.58
C GLY A 21 1.40 26.22 -62.63
N ALA A 22 0.93 27.36 -63.12
CA ALA A 22 0.26 28.35 -62.28
C ALA A 22 -0.99 28.89 -62.98
N HIS A 23 -2.08 28.11 -62.97
CA HIS A 23 -3.45 28.62 -63.08
C HIS A 23 -4.46 27.60 -62.56
N LEU A 24 -5.22 28.02 -61.53
CA LEU A 24 -6.51 27.56 -60.98
C LEU A 24 -6.41 27.55 -59.45
N ALA A 25 -6.91 28.61 -58.79
CA ALA A 25 -8.26 28.67 -58.17
C ALA A 25 -8.32 27.78 -56.91
N MET A 26 -8.68 28.19 -55.70
CA MET A 26 -9.47 29.30 -55.13
C MET A 26 -9.32 29.20 -53.57
N PRO A 27 -9.90 30.11 -52.77
CA PRO A 27 -9.61 30.27 -51.33
C PRO A 27 -10.48 29.38 -50.43
N SER A 28 -10.06 29.17 -49.19
CA SER A 28 -11.00 28.86 -48.11
C SER A 28 -10.60 29.51 -46.79
N ASN A 29 -11.57 30.26 -46.30
CA ASN A 29 -11.62 31.01 -45.07
C ASN A 29 -12.12 30.09 -43.95
N GLN A 30 -11.71 30.40 -42.73
CA GLN A 30 -12.46 30.19 -41.47
C GLN A 30 -12.68 28.76 -40.94
N TYR A 31 -12.05 28.55 -39.77
CA TYR A 31 -12.42 27.64 -38.69
C TYR A 31 -13.92 27.66 -38.35
N PRO A 32 -14.44 26.56 -37.78
CA PRO A 32 -14.79 26.67 -36.35
C PRO A 32 -14.45 25.44 -35.50
N VAL A 33 -14.02 25.76 -34.27
CA VAL A 33 -14.43 25.22 -32.96
C VAL A 33 -15.08 23.82 -32.97
N VAL A 34 -14.41 22.87 -32.31
CA VAL A 34 -15.00 21.59 -31.89
C VAL A 34 -15.19 21.60 -30.37
N GLU A 35 -16.46 21.59 -29.96
CA GLU A 35 -16.91 21.27 -28.61
C GLU A 35 -16.69 19.77 -28.33
N VAL A 36 -16.06 19.47 -27.19
CA VAL A 36 -15.87 18.10 -26.72
C VAL A 36 -17.06 17.72 -25.82
N HIS A 37 -18.00 16.96 -26.36
CA HIS A 37 -18.96 16.19 -25.57
C HIS A 37 -18.37 14.81 -25.25
N LEU A 38 -18.04 14.60 -23.97
CA LEU A 38 -17.70 13.29 -23.41
C LEU A 38 -18.99 12.47 -23.23
N THR A 39 -19.22 11.48 -24.08
CA THR A 39 -20.18 10.40 -23.84
C THR A 39 -19.47 9.19 -23.25
N GLN A 40 -19.95 8.79 -22.06
CA GLN A 40 -19.62 7.56 -21.36
C GLN A 40 -20.01 6.32 -22.17
N ALA A 41 -19.14 5.32 -22.21
CA ALA A 41 -19.52 3.94 -22.52
C ALA A 41 -18.56 2.95 -21.84
N GLY A 42 -19.15 2.04 -21.05
CA GLY A 42 -18.53 0.81 -20.58
C GLY A 42 -19.09 0.34 -19.23
N PRO A 43 -19.15 -0.98 -18.96
CA PRO A 43 -19.62 -2.03 -19.85
C PRO A 43 -20.58 -3.01 -19.14
N ALA A 44 -21.19 -3.87 -19.96
CA ALA A 44 -21.96 -5.03 -19.53
C ALA A 44 -21.06 -6.14 -18.96
N GLY A 45 -21.59 -6.82 -17.94
CA GLY A 45 -21.61 -8.28 -17.84
C GLY A 45 -20.32 -8.99 -17.42
N PHE A 46 -20.23 -9.32 -16.13
CA PHE A 46 -19.69 -10.62 -15.72
C PHE A 46 -20.42 -11.10 -14.47
N VAL A 47 -21.14 -12.21 -14.64
CA VAL A 47 -21.84 -12.96 -13.61
C VAL A 47 -20.90 -14.08 -13.18
N ASP A 48 -20.58 -14.16 -11.90
CA ASP A 48 -20.07 -15.39 -11.31
C ASP A 48 -20.76 -15.66 -9.97
N THR A 49 -21.39 -16.82 -9.96
CA THR A 49 -22.13 -17.46 -8.88
C THR A 49 -21.20 -18.28 -7.98
N TYR A 50 -21.16 -17.96 -6.69
CA TYR A 50 -20.83 -18.86 -5.58
C TYR A 50 -21.69 -18.37 -4.41
N GLY A 51 -22.66 -19.11 -3.87
CA GLY A 51 -22.55 -20.45 -3.34
C GLY A 51 -22.85 -20.37 -1.85
N GLU A 52 -24.14 -20.23 -1.50
CA GLU A 52 -24.63 -20.24 -0.12
C GLU A 52 -24.38 -21.62 0.52
N MET A 53 -23.78 -21.63 1.71
CA MET A 53 -23.98 -22.68 2.70
C MET A 53 -24.15 -22.04 4.08
N THR A 54 -25.41 -21.99 4.51
CA THR A 54 -25.84 -21.75 5.89
C THR A 54 -25.80 -23.04 6.69
N GLY A 55 -25.39 -23.01 7.96
CA GLY A 55 -25.65 -24.14 8.86
C GLY A 55 -24.86 -24.18 10.17
N SER A 56 -25.25 -23.31 11.11
CA SER A 56 -25.45 -23.57 12.56
C SER A 56 -24.51 -24.52 13.33
N ALA A 57 -23.83 -24.00 14.37
CA ALA A 57 -23.77 -24.65 15.69
C ALA A 57 -23.40 -23.64 16.79
N VAL A 58 -24.25 -23.63 17.81
CA VAL A 58 -24.21 -22.88 19.07
C VAL A 58 -23.10 -23.41 19.98
N GLY A 59 -22.36 -22.52 20.63
CA GLY A 59 -21.43 -22.84 21.71
C GLY A 59 -21.10 -21.58 22.52
N GLU A 60 -21.77 -21.41 23.65
CA GLU A 60 -21.52 -20.32 24.60
C GLU A 60 -20.19 -20.48 25.36
N ARG A 61 -19.67 -19.33 25.83
CA ARG A 61 -18.66 -19.04 26.88
C ARG A 61 -17.22 -18.80 26.42
N PRO A 62 -16.38 -18.06 27.18
CA PRO A 62 -16.66 -16.91 28.05
C PRO A 62 -15.87 -15.65 27.63
N VAL A 63 -16.36 -14.48 28.07
CA VAL A 63 -15.70 -13.19 27.92
C VAL A 63 -14.46 -13.16 28.81
N GLY A 64 -13.26 -13.11 28.21
CA GLY A 64 -12.03 -12.89 28.97
C GLY A 64 -10.77 -13.07 28.15
N SER A 65 -10.04 -11.97 27.94
CA SER A 65 -8.60 -11.93 27.63
C SER A 65 -8.14 -12.55 26.31
N LEU A 66 -8.26 -11.81 25.19
CA LEU A 66 -7.40 -11.99 24.00
C LEU A 66 -7.45 -10.72 23.11
N TYR A 67 -7.04 -9.56 23.64
CA TYR A 67 -6.98 -8.30 22.87
C TYR A 67 -5.56 -7.89 22.43
N LEU A 68 -4.55 -8.76 22.57
CA LEU A 68 -3.16 -8.40 22.27
C LEU A 68 -2.43 -9.29 21.25
N SER A 69 -3.05 -10.36 20.73
CA SER A 69 -2.45 -11.15 19.63
C SER A 69 -2.99 -10.81 18.23
N GLY A 70 -4.08 -10.04 18.12
CA GLY A 70 -4.69 -9.68 16.83
C GLY A 70 -3.98 -8.55 16.07
N LEU A 71 -3.21 -7.70 16.76
CA LEU A 71 -2.57 -6.53 16.14
C LEU A 71 -1.25 -6.87 15.41
N LEU A 72 -0.56 -7.94 15.80
CA LEU A 72 0.67 -8.39 15.13
C LEU A 72 0.39 -9.17 13.83
N THR A 73 -0.77 -9.85 13.74
CA THR A 73 -1.17 -10.60 12.53
C THR A 73 -1.70 -9.70 11.43
N PHE A 74 -2.30 -8.55 11.77
CA PHE A 74 -2.75 -7.55 10.79
C PHE A 74 -1.60 -6.76 10.15
N ALA A 75 -0.54 -6.46 10.90
CA ALA A 75 0.64 -5.77 10.37
C ALA A 75 1.44 -6.64 9.37
N ALA A 76 1.61 -7.94 9.67
CA ALA A 76 2.26 -8.89 8.76
C ALA A 76 1.42 -9.16 7.50
N GLY A 77 0.09 -9.23 7.63
CA GLY A 77 -0.84 -9.38 6.51
C GLY A 77 -0.82 -8.18 5.55
N GLY A 78 -0.76 -6.95 6.08
CA GLY A 78 -0.70 -5.73 5.28
C GLY A 78 0.60 -5.59 4.48
N ALA A 79 1.75 -5.94 5.07
CA ALA A 79 3.03 -5.94 4.37
C ALA A 79 3.08 -7.01 3.26
N ALA A 80 2.57 -8.22 3.52
CA ALA A 80 2.47 -9.28 2.52
C ALA A 80 1.54 -8.88 1.35
N TRP A 81 0.40 -8.26 1.64
CA TRP A 81 -0.52 -7.73 0.63
C TRP A 81 0.12 -6.61 -0.21
N GLY A 82 0.85 -5.69 0.42
CA GLY A 82 1.57 -4.62 -0.26
C GLY A 82 2.63 -5.15 -1.24
N VAL A 83 3.43 -6.12 -0.80
CA VAL A 83 4.45 -6.76 -1.65
C VAL A 83 3.80 -7.53 -2.81
N GLN A 84 2.69 -8.22 -2.58
CA GLN A 84 1.98 -8.95 -3.62
C GLN A 84 1.32 -8.03 -4.65
N ARG A 85 0.79 -6.89 -4.21
CA ARG A 85 0.25 -5.84 -5.09
C ARG A 85 1.35 -5.23 -5.98
N LEU A 86 2.50 -4.89 -5.41
CA LEU A 86 3.64 -4.34 -6.17
C LEU A 86 4.21 -5.36 -7.17
N ARG A 87 4.28 -6.65 -6.81
CA ARG A 87 4.67 -7.71 -7.75
C ARG A 87 3.69 -7.82 -8.92
N ARG A 88 2.39 -7.71 -8.66
CA ARG A 88 1.35 -7.75 -9.69
C ARG A 88 1.43 -6.54 -10.62
N GLN A 89 1.68 -5.35 -10.07
CA GLN A 89 1.89 -4.14 -10.89
C GLN A 89 3.16 -4.22 -11.74
N ARG A 90 4.28 -4.72 -11.22
CA ARG A 90 5.48 -4.98 -12.03
C ARG A 90 5.22 -5.99 -13.15
N ALA A 91 4.51 -7.08 -12.84
CA ALA A 91 4.19 -8.09 -13.85
C ALA A 91 3.32 -7.52 -14.98
N LEU A 92 2.36 -6.66 -14.66
CA LEU A 92 1.54 -5.96 -15.66
C LEU A 92 2.40 -4.98 -16.50
N GLY A 93 3.26 -4.19 -15.86
CA GLY A 93 4.16 -3.29 -16.58
C GLY A 93 5.16 -4.01 -17.51
N GLU A 94 5.68 -5.17 -17.10
CA GLU A 94 6.53 -5.99 -17.97
C GLU A 94 5.76 -6.57 -19.16
N LEU A 95 4.49 -6.97 -18.97
CA LEU A 95 3.64 -7.44 -20.08
C LEU A 95 3.35 -6.31 -21.07
N GLU A 96 3.06 -5.11 -20.59
CA GLU A 96 2.87 -3.92 -21.45
C GLU A 96 4.14 -3.59 -22.22
N LYS A 97 5.30 -3.61 -21.55
CA LYS A 97 6.60 -3.41 -22.19
C LYS A 97 6.89 -4.44 -23.29
N ILE A 98 6.58 -5.72 -23.04
CA ILE A 98 6.71 -6.78 -24.06
C ILE A 98 5.77 -6.54 -25.24
N ASN A 99 4.53 -6.11 -24.97
CA ASN A 99 3.55 -5.79 -26.00
C ASN A 99 4.03 -4.63 -26.88
N PHE A 100 4.46 -3.51 -26.29
CA PHE A 100 4.99 -2.38 -27.05
C PHE A 100 6.23 -2.75 -27.86
N ARG A 101 7.13 -3.56 -27.30
CA ARG A 101 8.32 -4.01 -28.02
C ARG A 101 7.97 -4.85 -29.24
N SER A 102 7.01 -5.77 -29.10
CA SER A 102 6.46 -6.55 -30.22
C SER A 102 5.83 -5.65 -31.30
N GLN A 103 5.11 -4.60 -30.91
CA GLN A 103 4.54 -3.64 -31.86
C GLN A 103 5.62 -2.84 -32.60
N ILE A 104 6.67 -2.40 -31.91
CA ILE A 104 7.82 -1.72 -32.51
C ILE A 104 8.54 -2.64 -33.51
N ASP A 105 8.78 -3.89 -33.14
CA ASP A 105 9.43 -4.87 -34.02
C ASP A 105 8.59 -5.11 -35.28
N GLN A 106 7.27 -5.29 -35.13
CA GLN A 106 6.35 -5.43 -36.28
C GLN A 106 6.32 -4.19 -37.18
N ALA A 107 6.36 -2.98 -36.60
CA ALA A 107 6.43 -1.75 -37.37
C ALA A 107 7.77 -1.63 -38.12
N GLY A 108 8.88 -2.02 -37.49
CA GLY A 108 10.21 -2.07 -38.09
C GLY A 108 10.27 -3.03 -39.28
N ASP A 109 9.72 -4.23 -39.14
CA ASP A 109 9.64 -5.22 -40.22
C ASP A 109 8.82 -4.69 -41.41
N ARG A 110 7.68 -4.03 -41.15
CA ARG A 110 6.86 -3.40 -42.20
C ARG A 110 7.61 -2.28 -42.92
N LEU A 111 8.36 -1.46 -42.19
CA LEU A 111 9.14 -0.37 -42.76
C LEU A 111 10.29 -0.90 -43.63
N ASN A 112 10.97 -1.95 -43.19
CA ASN A 112 12.02 -2.61 -43.98
C ASN A 112 11.46 -3.24 -45.25
N ALA A 113 10.30 -3.91 -45.17
CA ALA A 113 9.63 -4.47 -46.35
C ALA A 113 9.20 -3.38 -47.34
N ALA A 114 8.66 -2.26 -46.85
CA ALA A 114 8.31 -1.12 -47.68
C ALA A 114 9.55 -0.48 -48.34
N HIS A 115 10.67 -0.39 -47.62
CA HIS A 115 11.92 0.13 -48.17
C HIS A 115 12.47 -0.75 -49.31
N GLN A 116 12.49 -2.07 -49.12
CA GLN A 116 12.89 -3.02 -50.17
C GLN A 116 11.98 -2.94 -51.41
N ALA A 117 10.66 -2.82 -51.20
CA ALA A 117 9.72 -2.62 -52.30
C ALA A 117 10.02 -1.32 -53.05
N LEU A 118 10.29 -0.22 -52.35
CA LEU A 118 10.61 1.06 -52.95
C LEU A 118 11.92 1.02 -53.76
N GLU A 119 12.97 0.36 -53.25
CA GLU A 119 14.21 0.11 -54.00
C GLU A 119 13.96 -0.69 -55.27
N SER A 120 13.13 -1.74 -55.20
CA SER A 120 12.77 -2.56 -56.36
C SER A 120 12.01 -1.75 -57.43
N HIS A 121 11.06 -0.92 -57.01
CA HIS A 121 10.30 -0.06 -57.92
C HIS A 121 11.20 1.02 -58.53
N GLN A 122 12.14 1.57 -57.75
CA GLN A 122 13.11 2.53 -58.25
C GLN A 122 14.02 1.91 -59.32
N ALA A 123 14.48 0.67 -59.13
CA ALA A 123 15.21 -0.07 -60.15
C ALA A 123 14.37 -0.31 -61.41
N GLN A 124 13.08 -0.65 -61.24
CA GLN A 124 12.16 -0.86 -62.36
C GLN A 124 11.92 0.41 -63.17
N VAL A 125 11.74 1.56 -62.51
CA VAL A 125 11.59 2.86 -63.18
C VAL A 125 12.88 3.24 -63.93
N GLN A 126 14.04 2.97 -63.36
CA GLN A 126 15.32 3.20 -64.07
C GLN A 126 15.42 2.35 -65.33
N GLN A 127 15.05 1.07 -65.27
CA GLN A 127 15.04 0.19 -66.44
C GLN A 127 14.08 0.70 -67.52
N LEU A 128 12.83 1.02 -67.16
CA LEU A 128 11.84 1.54 -68.11
C LEU A 128 12.28 2.88 -68.72
N SER A 129 12.98 3.73 -67.96
CA SER A 129 13.53 4.99 -68.48
C SER A 129 14.64 4.76 -69.52
N ALA A 130 15.48 3.73 -69.34
CA ALA A 130 16.51 3.36 -70.29
C ALA A 130 15.90 2.76 -71.56
N ASP A 131 14.87 1.92 -71.42
CA ASP A 131 14.14 1.34 -72.53
C ASP A 131 13.41 2.43 -73.36
N ALA A 132 12.78 3.40 -72.70
CA ALA A 132 12.14 4.55 -73.34
C ALA A 132 13.14 5.44 -74.09
N ALA A 133 14.33 5.68 -73.51
CA ALA A 133 15.40 6.42 -74.18
C ALA A 133 15.90 5.71 -75.44
N THR A 134 16.02 4.38 -75.38
CA THR A 134 16.42 3.55 -76.51
C THR A 134 15.37 3.58 -77.63
N ALA A 135 14.09 3.46 -77.27
CA ALA A 135 12.99 3.57 -78.23
C ALA A 135 12.92 4.96 -78.90
N ALA A 136 13.18 6.04 -78.14
CA ALA A 136 13.23 7.40 -78.69
C ALA A 136 14.35 7.57 -79.73
N GLN A 137 15.55 7.01 -79.47
CA GLN A 137 16.65 7.02 -80.45
C GLN A 137 16.29 6.24 -81.73
N GLN A 138 15.62 5.09 -81.60
CA GLN A 138 15.16 4.32 -82.75
C GLN A 138 14.14 5.11 -83.59
N LEU A 139 13.17 5.76 -82.95
CA LEU A 139 12.19 6.62 -83.63
C LEU A 139 12.86 7.78 -84.37
N GLN A 140 13.87 8.41 -83.78
CA GLN A 140 14.60 9.49 -84.42
C GLN A 140 15.41 9.00 -85.63
N THR A 141 16.02 7.82 -85.52
CA THR A 141 16.72 7.16 -86.64
C THR A 141 15.76 6.84 -87.78
N ALA A 142 14.61 6.23 -87.48
CA ALA A 142 13.57 5.95 -88.47
C ALA A 142 13.01 7.23 -89.11
N HIS A 143 12.86 8.32 -88.34
CA HIS A 143 12.40 9.60 -88.88
C HIS A 143 13.38 10.16 -89.93
N VAL A 144 14.69 10.11 -89.65
CA VAL A 144 15.73 10.54 -90.61
C VAL A 144 15.69 9.69 -91.88
N GLN A 145 15.54 8.37 -91.76
CA GLN A 145 15.42 7.46 -92.91
C GLN A 145 14.18 7.81 -93.77
N ILE A 146 13.02 8.05 -93.15
CA ILE A 146 11.81 8.44 -93.87
C ILE A 146 12.02 9.77 -94.61
N GLN A 147 12.72 10.74 -94.03
CA GLN A 147 13.04 12.00 -94.70
C GLN A 147 13.96 11.80 -95.91
N GLN A 148 14.97 10.93 -95.79
CA GLN A 148 15.87 10.58 -96.89
C GLN A 148 15.11 9.90 -98.03
N LEU A 149 14.26 8.91 -97.73
CA LEU A 149 13.43 8.23 -98.73
C LEU A 149 12.47 9.21 -99.43
N LYS A 150 11.87 10.15 -98.69
CA LYS A 150 11.04 11.22 -99.27
C LYS A 150 11.81 12.10 -100.25
N GLN A 151 13.06 12.46 -99.93
CA GLN A 151 13.92 13.22 -100.82
C GLN A 151 14.28 12.42 -102.08
N GLN A 152 14.60 11.14 -101.94
CA GLN A 152 14.87 10.26 -103.08
C GLN A 152 13.65 10.11 -104.00
N ILE A 153 12.44 9.94 -103.44
CA ILE A 153 11.19 9.91 -104.22
C ILE A 153 11.00 11.23 -104.96
N TYR A 154 11.19 12.37 -104.28
CA TYR A 154 11.08 13.70 -104.91
C TYR A 154 12.09 13.89 -106.04
N GLU A 155 13.32 13.41 -105.88
CA GLU A 155 14.34 13.45 -106.94
C GLU A 155 13.99 12.56 -108.12
N LEU A 156 13.52 11.33 -107.88
CA LEU A 156 13.05 10.41 -108.92
C LEU A 156 11.85 10.98 -109.69
N GLU A 157 10.90 11.61 -108.99
CA GLU A 157 9.76 12.29 -109.61
C GLU A 157 10.20 13.48 -110.47
N ARG A 158 11.29 14.18 -110.08
CA ARG A 158 11.81 15.34 -110.81
C ARG A 158 12.57 15.00 -112.09
N VAL A 159 13.11 13.79 -112.22
CA VAL A 159 13.79 13.30 -113.44
C VAL A 159 12.78 12.90 -114.53
N SER A 160 11.47 12.92 -114.25
CA SER A 160 10.42 12.49 -115.17
C SER A 160 9.72 13.67 -115.87
N PRO A 161 10.37 14.30 -116.87
CA PRO A 161 9.57 14.77 -117.98
C PRO A 161 10.18 14.48 -119.37
N ILE A 162 11.05 13.49 -119.56
CA ILE A 162 11.42 13.07 -120.93
C ILE A 162 11.82 11.58 -120.96
N HIS A 163 10.93 10.69 -121.42
CA HIS A 163 11.17 9.47 -122.23
C HIS A 163 10.08 8.40 -122.02
N GLU A 164 9.16 8.36 -122.97
CA GLU A 164 7.96 7.53 -123.04
C GLU A 164 8.25 6.13 -123.65
N THR A 165 9.42 5.52 -123.39
CA THR A 165 9.76 4.23 -124.04
C THR A 165 10.59 3.24 -123.23
N GLN A 166 10.68 3.39 -121.89
CA GLN A 166 11.22 2.34 -120.98
C GLN A 166 10.46 2.32 -119.64
N GLN A 167 9.18 1.95 -119.65
CA GLN A 167 8.27 2.11 -118.48
C GLN A 167 8.24 0.94 -117.47
N GLU A 168 8.85 -0.23 -117.73
CA GLU A 168 8.70 -1.39 -116.83
C GLU A 168 9.60 -1.40 -115.57
N PRO A 169 10.91 -1.05 -115.59
CA PRO A 169 11.75 -1.17 -114.40
C PRO A 169 11.52 -0.06 -113.36
N GLN A 170 11.09 1.14 -113.78
CA GLN A 170 10.83 2.26 -112.85
C GLN A 170 9.49 2.14 -112.12
N SER A 171 8.47 1.54 -112.76
CA SER A 171 7.19 1.23 -112.10
C SER A 171 7.37 0.20 -110.97
N GLN A 172 8.22 -0.81 -111.19
CA GLN A 172 8.56 -1.79 -110.15
C GLN A 172 9.32 -1.17 -108.97
N ALA A 173 10.29 -0.29 -109.23
CA ALA A 173 11.03 0.40 -108.18
C ALA A 173 10.12 1.32 -107.33
N VAL A 174 9.20 2.05 -107.98
CA VAL A 174 8.22 2.89 -107.28
C VAL A 174 7.23 2.04 -106.47
N ALA A 175 6.81 0.87 -106.98
CA ALA A 175 5.95 -0.05 -106.25
C ALA A 175 6.65 -0.64 -105.01
N GLN A 176 7.94 -0.99 -105.11
CA GLN A 176 8.75 -1.47 -103.98
C GLN A 176 8.91 -0.39 -102.91
N LEU A 177 9.24 0.85 -103.28
CA LEU A 177 9.35 1.96 -102.34
C LEU A 177 8.02 2.27 -101.64
N ARG A 178 6.88 2.12 -102.32
CA ARG A 178 5.55 2.26 -101.69
C ARG A 178 5.29 1.15 -100.67
N GLN A 179 5.65 -0.09 -101.01
CA GLN A 179 5.52 -1.21 -100.09
C GLN A 179 6.40 -1.04 -98.84
N GLU A 180 7.64 -0.55 -99.00
CA GLU A 180 8.52 -0.23 -97.88
C GLU A 180 8.02 0.95 -97.03
N LEU A 181 7.39 1.94 -97.67
CA LEU A 181 6.77 3.06 -96.97
C LEU A 181 5.57 2.58 -96.12
N ASP A 182 4.73 1.70 -96.67
CA ASP A 182 3.56 1.15 -95.96
C ASP A 182 3.98 0.26 -94.79
N THR A 183 5.02 -0.57 -94.94
CA THR A 183 5.57 -1.37 -93.83
C THR A 183 6.18 -0.49 -92.75
N SER A 184 6.91 0.57 -93.14
CA SER A 184 7.47 1.55 -92.19
C SER A 184 6.41 2.35 -91.46
N GLN A 185 5.30 2.69 -92.11
CA GLN A 185 4.15 3.35 -91.50
C GLN A 185 3.43 2.43 -90.50
N SER A 186 3.23 1.16 -90.86
CA SER A 186 2.66 0.15 -89.97
C SER A 186 3.52 -0.04 -88.71
N LEU A 187 4.85 -0.19 -88.88
CA LEU A 187 5.79 -0.29 -87.77
C LEU A 187 5.75 0.95 -86.87
N ASN A 188 5.68 2.16 -87.45
CA ASN A 188 5.53 3.39 -86.69
C ASN A 188 4.24 3.43 -85.87
N HIS A 189 3.14 2.93 -86.45
CA HIS A 189 1.88 2.85 -85.72
C HIS A 189 1.98 1.90 -84.53
N GLN A 190 2.61 0.73 -84.71
CA GLN A 190 2.82 -0.25 -83.66
C GLN A 190 3.74 0.28 -82.54
N LEU A 191 4.85 0.93 -82.90
CA LEU A 191 5.76 1.54 -81.92
C LEU A 191 5.08 2.66 -81.13
N ARG A 192 4.20 3.45 -81.76
CA ARG A 192 3.41 4.47 -81.07
C ARG A 192 2.43 3.85 -80.08
N GLN A 193 1.77 2.74 -80.44
CA GLN A 193 0.89 2.01 -79.52
C GLN A 193 1.67 1.48 -78.30
N GLN A 194 2.84 0.85 -78.53
CA GLN A 194 3.71 0.40 -77.44
C GLN A 194 4.17 1.56 -76.54
N LEU A 195 4.56 2.69 -77.12
CA LEU A 195 4.94 3.87 -76.36
C LEU A 195 3.79 4.36 -75.48
N THR A 196 2.55 4.38 -76.00
CA THR A 196 1.38 4.78 -75.19
C THR A 196 1.09 3.81 -74.05
N GLU A 197 1.26 2.51 -74.27
CA GLU A 197 1.06 1.49 -73.24
C GLU A 197 2.11 1.59 -72.13
N GLU A 198 3.40 1.74 -72.50
CA GLU A 198 4.48 1.92 -71.52
C GLU A 198 4.35 3.26 -70.77
N THR A 199 3.91 4.33 -71.44
CA THR A 199 3.63 5.60 -70.78
C THR A 199 2.52 5.45 -69.72
N ALA A 200 1.48 4.66 -70.01
CA ALA A 200 0.42 4.37 -69.05
C ALA A 200 0.94 3.55 -67.86
N LYS A 201 1.82 2.57 -68.09
CA LYS A 201 2.46 1.79 -67.00
C LYS A 201 3.32 2.66 -66.10
N VAL A 202 4.12 3.57 -66.68
CA VAL A 202 4.94 4.52 -65.92
C VAL A 202 4.07 5.46 -65.08
N LEU A 203 2.99 5.99 -65.64
CA LEU A 203 2.04 6.84 -64.88
C LEU A 203 1.41 6.08 -63.71
N HIS A 204 1.04 4.81 -63.91
CA HIS A 204 0.49 3.98 -62.85
C HIS A 204 1.49 3.74 -61.72
N GLN A 205 2.73 3.33 -62.06
CA GLN A 205 3.80 3.14 -61.10
C GLN A 205 4.14 4.43 -60.34
N GLN A 206 4.09 5.57 -61.02
CA GLN A 206 4.33 6.86 -60.39
C GLN A 206 3.26 7.22 -59.34
N ALA A 207 1.99 6.87 -59.62
CA ALA A 207 0.92 7.00 -58.63
C ALA A 207 1.13 6.07 -57.41
N ASP A 208 1.60 4.84 -57.64
CA ASP A 208 1.89 3.90 -56.55
C ASP A 208 3.07 4.36 -55.68
N ILE A 209 4.13 4.90 -56.30
CA ILE A 209 5.26 5.50 -55.57
C ILE A 209 4.79 6.67 -54.70
N GLN A 210 3.90 7.53 -55.22
CA GLN A 210 3.32 8.62 -54.44
C GLN A 210 2.51 8.10 -53.25
N ARG A 211 1.65 7.10 -53.46
CA ARG A 211 0.89 6.48 -52.38
C ARG A 211 1.79 5.86 -51.30
N LEU A 212 2.84 5.15 -51.70
CA LEU A 212 3.82 4.59 -50.77
C LEU A 212 4.60 5.68 -50.03
N THR A 213 4.91 6.78 -50.70
CA THR A 213 5.57 7.94 -50.09
C THR A 213 4.69 8.56 -49.00
N ASP A 214 3.40 8.76 -49.26
CA ASP A 214 2.45 9.30 -48.28
C ASP A 214 2.27 8.34 -47.09
N GLN A 215 2.27 7.03 -47.33
CA GLN A 215 2.25 6.02 -46.27
C GLN A 215 3.51 6.08 -45.40
N CYS A 216 4.70 6.18 -45.99
CA CYS A 216 5.95 6.33 -45.27
C CYS A 216 5.98 7.61 -44.43
N GLN A 217 5.45 8.72 -44.95
CA GLN A 217 5.32 9.97 -44.18
C GLN A 217 4.38 9.80 -42.99
N THR A 218 3.23 9.15 -43.19
CA THR A 218 2.27 8.88 -42.12
C THR A 218 2.87 8.00 -41.02
N LEU A 219 3.56 6.92 -41.40
CA LEU A 219 4.27 6.06 -40.45
C LEU A 219 5.40 6.80 -39.73
N GLY A 220 6.10 7.70 -40.42
CA GLY A 220 7.14 8.55 -39.83
C GLY A 220 6.58 9.49 -38.75
N LEU A 221 5.40 10.08 -38.98
CA LEU A 221 4.71 10.89 -37.98
C LEU A 221 4.29 10.04 -36.76
N GLN A 222 3.71 8.86 -37.00
CA GLN A 222 3.34 7.94 -35.90
C GLN A 222 4.54 7.51 -35.06
N LEU A 223 5.68 7.22 -35.70
CA LEU A 223 6.92 6.90 -34.99
C LEU A 223 7.41 8.07 -34.14
N ALA A 224 7.30 9.30 -34.63
CA ALA A 224 7.67 10.50 -33.86
C ALA A 224 6.74 10.70 -32.64
N ASP A 225 5.43 10.49 -32.81
CA ASP A 225 4.45 10.57 -31.72
C ASP A 225 4.73 9.51 -30.65
N HIS A 226 4.95 8.25 -31.05
CA HIS A 226 5.32 7.18 -30.11
C HIS A 226 6.66 7.43 -29.43
N GLN A 227 7.64 8.02 -30.13
CA GLN A 227 8.91 8.40 -29.52
C GLN A 227 8.71 9.46 -28.42
N SER A 228 7.87 10.47 -28.67
CA SER A 228 7.51 11.46 -27.65
C SER A 228 6.79 10.83 -26.45
N GLU A 229 5.92 9.83 -26.68
CA GLU A 229 5.24 9.11 -25.60
C GLU A 229 6.23 8.30 -24.73
N ILE A 230 7.19 7.62 -25.38
CA ILE A 230 8.27 6.91 -24.69
C ILE A 230 9.10 7.88 -23.83
N ASP A 231 9.47 9.04 -24.36
CA ASP A 231 10.25 10.04 -23.64
C ASP A 231 9.48 10.58 -22.41
N GLN A 232 8.17 10.79 -22.54
CA GLN A 232 7.31 11.17 -21.41
C GLN A 232 7.23 10.08 -20.33
N LEU A 233 7.08 8.82 -20.73
CA LEU A 233 7.04 7.68 -19.81
C LEU A 233 8.38 7.49 -19.09
N LEU A 234 9.50 7.67 -19.79
CA LEU A 234 10.84 7.64 -19.18
C LEU A 234 11.00 8.75 -18.13
N ALA A 235 10.56 9.97 -18.41
CA ALA A 235 10.59 11.07 -17.45
C ALA A 235 9.72 10.78 -16.21
N GLN A 236 8.54 10.17 -16.40
CA GLN A 236 7.69 9.74 -15.28
C GLN A 236 8.35 8.65 -14.42
N LEU A 237 9.03 7.69 -15.06
CA LEU A 237 9.78 6.63 -14.36
C LEU A 237 10.92 7.21 -13.53
N GLU A 238 11.68 8.17 -14.08
CA GLU A 238 12.75 8.86 -13.35
C GLU A 238 12.24 9.59 -12.12
N LEU A 239 11.11 10.29 -12.23
CA LEU A 239 10.48 10.96 -11.09
C LEU A 239 10.05 9.94 -10.01
N ALA A 240 9.46 8.82 -10.40
CA ALA A 240 9.05 7.77 -9.46
C ALA A 240 10.26 7.14 -8.74
N LEU A 241 11.38 6.96 -9.43
CA LEU A 241 12.63 6.47 -8.82
C LEU A 241 13.19 7.46 -7.80
N GLN A 242 13.15 8.77 -8.10
CA GLN A 242 13.54 9.80 -7.15
C GLN A 242 12.67 9.78 -5.88
N GLN A 243 11.36 9.61 -6.03
CA GLN A 243 10.44 9.46 -4.90
C GLN A 243 10.73 8.18 -4.09
N GLU A 244 11.05 7.07 -4.74
CA GLU A 244 11.46 5.83 -4.05
C GLU A 244 12.72 6.07 -3.21
N ASP A 245 13.72 6.76 -3.73
CA ASP A 245 14.95 7.10 -3.02
C ASP A 245 14.69 8.03 -1.81
N GLU A 246 13.81 9.01 -1.96
CA GLU A 246 13.38 9.87 -0.85
C GLU A 246 12.67 9.07 0.25
N HIS A 247 11.74 8.19 -0.13
CA HIS A 247 11.06 7.31 0.81
C HIS A 247 12.04 6.35 1.51
N ARG A 248 13.00 5.77 0.79
CA ARG A 248 14.06 4.93 1.38
C ARG A 248 14.88 5.70 2.40
N ARG A 249 15.31 6.92 2.09
CA ARG A 249 16.05 7.78 3.04
C ARG A 249 15.21 8.09 4.28
N SER A 250 13.93 8.38 4.11
CA SER A 250 13.00 8.62 5.22
C SER A 250 12.86 7.39 6.12
N ILE A 251 12.69 6.20 5.54
CA ILE A 251 12.63 4.93 6.28
C ILE A 251 13.91 4.72 7.09
N THR A 252 15.09 4.86 6.47
CA THR A 252 16.37 4.71 7.19
C THR A 252 16.52 5.70 8.34
N CYS A 253 16.05 6.94 8.17
CA CYS A 253 16.04 7.94 9.24
C CYS A 253 15.12 7.52 10.41
N LEU A 254 13.89 7.07 10.10
CA LEU A 254 12.93 6.60 11.09
C LEU A 254 13.42 5.34 11.81
N GLU A 255 14.05 4.40 11.11
CA GLU A 255 14.69 3.23 11.71
C GLU A 255 15.80 3.63 12.71
N GLY A 256 16.61 4.63 12.35
CA GLY A 256 17.61 5.20 13.25
C GLY A 256 16.99 5.83 14.50
N GLN A 257 15.90 6.58 14.36
CA GLN A 257 15.17 7.19 15.48
C GLN A 257 14.56 6.12 16.41
N LEU A 258 13.91 5.10 15.84
CA LEU A 258 13.33 3.99 16.60
C LEU A 258 14.41 3.21 17.35
N SER A 259 15.55 2.93 16.71
CA SER A 259 16.71 2.28 17.32
C SER A 259 17.24 3.10 18.50
N HIS A 260 17.39 4.41 18.32
CA HIS A 260 17.83 5.31 19.38
C HIS A 260 16.85 5.34 20.57
N GLN A 261 15.54 5.43 20.28
CA GLN A 261 14.50 5.42 21.31
C GLN A 261 14.47 4.09 22.07
N ALA A 262 14.60 2.97 21.37
CA ALA A 262 14.69 1.64 21.98
C ALA A 262 15.90 1.54 22.92
N ALA A 263 17.07 2.01 22.48
CA ALA A 263 18.27 2.03 23.32
C ALA A 263 18.09 2.88 24.59
N LEU A 264 17.43 4.04 24.46
CA LEU A 264 17.14 4.91 25.60
C LEU A 264 16.18 4.27 26.60
N GLN A 265 15.12 3.60 26.11
CA GLN A 265 14.19 2.85 26.95
C GLN A 265 14.87 1.66 27.63
N SER A 266 15.72 0.92 26.92
CA SER A 266 16.51 -0.18 27.51
C SER A 266 17.42 0.32 28.64
N ALA A 267 18.11 1.44 28.45
CA ALA A 267 18.94 2.04 29.48
C ALA A 267 18.13 2.49 30.72
N GLN A 268 16.93 3.05 30.51
CA GLN A 268 16.01 3.40 31.60
C GLN A 268 15.54 2.17 32.38
N LEU A 269 15.17 1.10 31.68
CA LEU A 269 14.77 -0.17 32.31
C LEU A 269 15.91 -0.78 33.12
N GLU A 270 17.14 -0.74 32.61
CA GLU A 270 18.31 -1.20 33.37
C GLU A 270 18.51 -0.40 34.66
N ASN A 271 18.37 0.92 34.59
CA ASN A 271 18.49 1.79 35.77
C ASN A 271 17.40 1.47 36.80
N LEU A 272 16.13 1.41 36.38
CA LEU A 272 15.02 1.00 37.25
C LEU A 272 15.23 -0.40 37.84
N THR A 273 15.78 -1.32 37.06
CA THR A 273 16.09 -2.67 37.54
C THR A 273 17.18 -2.64 38.63
N ARG A 274 18.16 -1.73 38.53
CA ARG A 274 19.18 -1.53 39.57
C ARG A 274 18.57 -0.92 40.83
N THR A 275 17.77 0.14 40.70
CA THR A 275 17.12 0.79 41.87
C THR A 275 16.20 -0.17 42.61
N VAL A 276 15.40 -0.97 41.90
CA VAL A 276 14.55 -2.00 42.52
C VAL A 276 15.40 -3.04 43.26
N ARG A 277 16.56 -3.44 42.72
CA ARG A 277 17.48 -4.36 43.42
C ARG A 277 18.05 -3.73 44.70
N ASP A 278 18.44 -2.47 44.65
CA ASP A 278 18.98 -1.76 45.81
C ASP A 278 17.92 -1.55 46.89
N LEU A 279 16.71 -1.13 46.51
CA LEU A 279 15.57 -1.02 47.43
C LEU A 279 15.21 -2.37 48.06
N LYS A 280 15.22 -3.46 47.29
CA LYS A 280 15.02 -4.82 47.86
C LYS A 280 16.10 -5.19 48.86
N ARG A 281 17.36 -4.79 48.63
CA ARG A 281 18.47 -5.02 49.58
C ARG A 281 18.26 -4.20 50.86
N GLN A 282 17.91 -2.93 50.73
CA GLN A 282 17.61 -2.05 51.87
C GLN A 282 16.43 -2.59 52.69
N LEU A 283 15.37 -3.04 52.04
CA LEU A 283 14.21 -3.62 52.72
C LEU A 283 14.60 -4.87 53.53
N ARG A 284 15.39 -5.78 52.96
CA ARG A 284 15.88 -6.96 53.69
C ARG A 284 16.72 -6.57 54.92
N GLN A 285 17.56 -5.55 54.78
CA GLN A 285 18.38 -5.05 55.89
C GLN A 285 17.52 -4.45 57.00
N ALA A 286 16.52 -3.63 56.64
CA ALA A 286 15.58 -3.05 57.60
C ALA A 286 14.74 -4.13 58.30
N SER A 287 14.24 -5.12 57.56
CA SER A 287 13.50 -6.25 58.14
C SER A 287 14.36 -7.06 59.12
N PHE A 288 15.65 -7.27 58.81
CA PHE A 288 16.59 -7.93 59.72
C PHE A 288 16.84 -7.12 61.00
N GLN A 289 17.07 -5.81 60.87
CA GLN A 289 17.23 -4.91 62.02
C GLN A 289 15.98 -4.91 62.92
N GLN A 290 14.79 -4.95 62.33
CA GLN A 290 13.53 -5.02 63.07
C GLN A 290 13.42 -6.34 63.85
N GLN A 291 13.81 -7.48 63.25
CA GLN A 291 13.83 -8.78 63.93
C GLN A 291 14.79 -8.76 65.13
N GLN A 292 16.01 -8.24 64.95
CA GLN A 292 16.96 -8.09 66.04
C GLN A 292 16.40 -7.19 67.16
N ALA A 293 15.82 -6.05 66.81
CA ALA A 293 15.19 -5.16 67.80
C ALA A 293 14.01 -5.83 68.54
N THR A 294 13.23 -6.68 67.88
CA THR A 294 12.17 -7.46 68.56
C THR A 294 12.73 -8.56 69.46
N GLU A 295 13.82 -9.22 69.06
CA GLU A 295 14.51 -10.21 69.92
C GLU A 295 15.18 -9.54 71.13
N ASP A 296 15.79 -8.37 70.94
CA ASP A 296 16.34 -7.53 72.01
C ASP A 296 15.23 -7.05 72.97
N ALA A 297 14.04 -6.71 72.44
CA ALA A 297 12.88 -6.35 73.27
C ALA A 297 12.34 -7.54 74.06
N LEU A 298 12.26 -8.74 73.46
CA LEU A 298 11.83 -9.97 74.14
C LEU A 298 12.81 -10.39 75.23
N THR A 299 14.12 -10.29 74.98
CA THR A 299 15.16 -10.57 75.98
C THR A 299 15.22 -9.52 77.09
N PHE A 300 14.73 -8.29 76.85
CA PHE A 300 14.54 -7.28 77.90
C PHE A 300 13.26 -7.50 78.72
N GLU A 301 12.18 -8.04 78.12
CA GLU A 301 10.92 -8.31 78.84
C GLU A 301 10.93 -9.61 79.66
N GLU A 302 11.78 -10.60 79.34
CA GLU A 302 11.94 -11.82 80.15
C GLU A 302 12.52 -11.56 81.56
N GLY A 303 12.92 -10.32 81.87
CA GLY A 303 13.30 -9.89 83.22
C GLY A 303 12.17 -9.29 84.08
N CYS A 304 10.99 -8.97 83.54
CA CYS A 304 10.05 -8.08 84.22
C CYS A 304 8.55 -8.20 83.88
N THR A 305 7.96 -9.39 83.70
CA THR A 305 6.48 -9.49 83.72
C THR A 305 5.95 -10.74 84.41
N ASN A 306 5.70 -10.64 85.73
CA ASN A 306 4.53 -11.32 86.30
C ASN A 306 3.30 -10.67 85.65
N GLY A 307 2.80 -11.28 84.58
CA GLY A 307 1.70 -10.79 83.77
C GLY A 307 0.45 -10.51 84.61
N LYS A 308 0.27 -9.26 85.04
CA LYS A 308 -1.01 -8.77 85.53
C LYS A 308 -1.93 -8.62 84.32
N HIS A 309 -2.72 -9.65 84.04
CA HIS A 309 -3.84 -9.54 83.12
C HIS A 309 -4.83 -8.50 83.68
N PHE A 310 -4.94 -7.35 83.02
CA PHE A 310 -5.93 -6.35 83.37
C PHE A 310 -7.26 -6.75 82.73
N TYR A 311 -8.24 -7.06 83.56
CA TYR A 311 -9.59 -7.30 83.07
C TYR A 311 -10.24 -5.95 82.74
N ARG A 312 -11.14 -5.91 81.76
CA ARG A 312 -12.03 -4.78 81.56
C ARG A 312 -13.13 -4.87 82.62
N LEU A 313 -13.33 -3.81 83.39
CA LEU A 313 -14.40 -3.77 84.39
C LEU A 313 -15.65 -3.12 83.80
N ARG A 314 -16.80 -3.80 83.95
CA ARG A 314 -18.13 -3.30 83.60
C ARG A 314 -19.02 -3.32 84.83
N ILE A 315 -19.68 -2.21 85.14
CA ILE A 315 -20.54 -2.07 86.33
C ILE A 315 -21.97 -1.78 85.87
N ASP A 316 -22.85 -2.77 85.95
CA ASP A 316 -24.25 -2.61 85.53
C ASP A 316 -25.18 -2.21 86.70
N CYS A 317 -24.70 -2.32 87.95
CA CYS A 317 -25.45 -2.02 89.17
C CYS A 317 -25.28 -0.57 89.68
N GLU A 318 -25.04 0.41 88.81
CA GLU A 318 -24.77 1.81 89.20
C GLU A 318 -25.87 2.38 90.13
N LYS A 319 -27.13 2.03 89.86
CA LYS A 319 -28.29 2.47 90.66
C LYS A 319 -28.29 1.91 92.08
N ASP A 320 -27.70 0.73 92.29
CA ASP A 320 -27.61 0.12 93.61
C ASP A 320 -26.50 0.77 94.43
N LEU A 321 -25.36 1.01 93.78
CA LEU A 321 -24.22 1.68 94.40
C LEU A 321 -24.57 3.10 94.87
N LYS A 322 -25.37 3.85 94.12
CA LYS A 322 -25.83 5.21 94.50
C LYS A 322 -26.69 5.28 95.76
N LYS A 323 -27.32 4.17 96.16
CA LYS A 323 -28.21 4.11 97.35
C LYS A 323 -27.46 3.80 98.64
N LEU A 324 -26.18 3.42 98.53
CA LEU A 324 -25.38 3.02 99.67
C LEU A 324 -24.92 4.25 100.46
N PRO A 325 -24.80 4.16 101.80
CA PRO A 325 -24.11 5.18 102.55
C PRO A 325 -22.63 5.24 102.13
N SER A 326 -22.02 6.40 102.31
CA SER A 326 -20.72 6.73 101.69
C SER A 326 -19.58 5.80 102.10
N ARG A 327 -19.65 5.25 103.32
CA ARG A 327 -18.64 4.33 103.86
C ARG A 327 -18.68 2.99 103.13
N GLU A 328 -19.87 2.43 103.01
CA GLU A 328 -20.15 1.14 102.38
C GLU A 328 -19.89 1.23 100.87
N PHE A 329 -20.30 2.33 100.23
CA PHE A 329 -19.99 2.60 98.82
C PHE A 329 -18.48 2.54 98.55
N LYS A 330 -17.66 3.23 99.36
CA LYS A 330 -16.21 3.27 99.18
C LYS A 330 -15.60 1.88 99.34
N GLN A 331 -16.03 1.12 100.35
CA GLN A 331 -15.55 -0.24 100.61
C GLN A 331 -15.87 -1.17 99.42
N LEU A 332 -17.12 -1.13 98.94
CA LEU A 332 -17.56 -1.95 97.81
C LEU A 332 -16.89 -1.54 96.50
N MET A 333 -16.68 -0.23 96.27
CA MET A 333 -16.02 0.24 95.05
C MET A 333 -14.56 -0.19 94.99
N ILE A 334 -13.82 -0.11 96.11
CA ILE A 334 -12.45 -0.65 96.19
C ILE A 334 -12.47 -2.13 95.84
N ARG A 335 -13.40 -2.89 96.42
CA ARG A 335 -13.51 -4.32 96.16
C ARG A 335 -13.83 -4.64 94.70
N ILE A 336 -14.72 -3.86 94.08
CA ILE A 336 -15.07 -3.96 92.65
C ILE A 336 -13.86 -3.67 91.76
N LEU A 337 -13.07 -2.63 92.07
CA LEU A 337 -11.86 -2.30 91.33
C LEU A 337 -10.78 -3.38 91.50
N ASP A 338 -10.67 -4.01 92.66
CA ASP A 338 -9.74 -5.13 92.88
C ASP A 338 -10.05 -6.33 91.97
N LEU A 339 -11.32 -6.54 91.60
CA LEU A 339 -11.70 -7.60 90.64
C LEU A 339 -11.10 -7.39 89.26
N GLN A 340 -10.71 -6.16 88.92
CA GLN A 340 -10.02 -5.86 87.67
C GLN A 340 -8.63 -6.50 87.62
N ILE A 341 -7.98 -6.62 88.77
CA ILE A 341 -6.62 -7.16 88.93
C ILE A 341 -6.67 -8.65 89.26
N SER A 342 -7.62 -9.04 90.11
CA SER A 342 -7.80 -10.41 90.57
C SER A 342 -9.29 -10.77 90.51
N PRO A 343 -9.80 -11.23 89.35
CA PRO A 343 -11.23 -11.53 89.17
C PRO A 343 -11.72 -12.69 90.04
N ARG A 344 -10.82 -13.52 90.56
CA ARG A 344 -11.15 -14.66 91.45
C ARG A 344 -10.40 -14.53 92.78
N PRO A 345 -10.75 -13.54 93.63
CA PRO A 345 -10.12 -13.38 94.94
C PRO A 345 -10.45 -14.57 95.85
N GLN A 346 -9.67 -14.83 96.89
CA GLN A 346 -9.74 -16.05 97.68
C GLN A 346 -11.12 -16.33 98.34
N ASP A 347 -11.92 -15.30 98.57
CA ASP A 347 -13.24 -15.34 99.22
C ASP A 347 -14.43 -15.45 98.24
N HIS A 348 -14.18 -15.53 96.93
CA HIS A 348 -15.25 -15.70 95.94
C HIS A 348 -15.99 -17.04 96.12
N ARG A 349 -17.29 -17.03 95.84
CA ARG A 349 -18.16 -18.21 95.91
C ARG A 349 -19.00 -18.33 94.65
N PRO A 350 -18.96 -19.47 93.93
CA PRO A 350 -19.83 -19.69 92.78
C PRO A 350 -21.29 -19.85 93.21
N LEU A 351 -22.23 -19.23 92.48
CA LEU A 351 -23.67 -19.34 92.73
C LEU A 351 -24.31 -20.59 92.08
N ASN A 352 -23.56 -21.70 91.99
CA ASN A 352 -24.01 -22.93 91.34
C ASN A 352 -25.32 -23.48 91.92
N LYS A 353 -25.57 -23.29 93.22
CA LYS A 353 -26.80 -23.74 93.91
C LYS A 353 -28.08 -23.10 93.36
N TYR A 354 -27.97 -21.96 92.67
CA TYR A 354 -29.11 -21.22 92.11
C TYR A 354 -29.20 -21.37 90.58
N GLY A 355 -28.42 -22.26 89.96
CA GLY A 355 -28.41 -22.50 88.51
C GLY A 355 -27.50 -21.57 87.70
N TYR A 356 -26.84 -20.61 88.34
CA TYR A 356 -25.97 -19.63 87.68
C TYR A 356 -24.51 -20.09 87.68
N ARG A 357 -24.09 -20.81 86.63
CA ARG A 357 -22.73 -21.40 86.53
C ARG A 357 -21.60 -20.40 86.28
N SER A 358 -21.90 -19.25 85.68
CA SER A 358 -20.93 -18.21 85.32
C SER A 358 -20.92 -17.02 86.29
N VAL A 359 -21.72 -17.07 87.36
CA VAL A 359 -21.86 -15.98 88.32
C VAL A 359 -21.21 -16.36 89.65
N MET A 360 -20.39 -15.43 90.14
CA MET A 360 -19.69 -15.50 91.41
C MET A 360 -20.27 -14.47 92.37
N SER A 361 -20.10 -14.72 93.66
CA SER A 361 -20.40 -13.77 94.73
C SER A 361 -19.21 -13.55 95.62
N ILE A 362 -19.04 -12.32 96.09
CA ILE A 362 -18.11 -11.95 97.16
C ILE A 362 -18.89 -11.20 98.22
N ASP A 363 -18.62 -11.53 99.49
CA ASP A 363 -19.22 -10.87 100.65
C ASP A 363 -18.24 -9.80 101.16
N GLU A 364 -18.68 -8.56 101.23
CA GLU A 364 -17.88 -7.44 101.74
C GLU A 364 -18.71 -6.69 102.80
N GLY A 365 -18.41 -6.94 104.06
CA GLY A 365 -19.18 -6.42 105.20
C GLY A 365 -20.63 -6.94 105.20
N GLU A 366 -21.60 -6.02 105.21
CA GLU A 366 -23.03 -6.33 105.20
C GLU A 366 -23.61 -6.59 103.79
N TYR A 367 -22.78 -6.43 102.74
CA TYR A 367 -23.21 -6.46 101.35
C TYR A 367 -22.60 -7.64 100.59
N ARG A 368 -23.28 -8.07 99.53
CA ARG A 368 -22.84 -9.09 98.59
C ARG A 368 -22.75 -8.50 97.19
N ILE A 369 -21.60 -8.69 96.55
CA ILE A 369 -21.35 -8.35 95.14
C ILE A 369 -21.54 -9.61 94.32
N CYS A 370 -22.45 -9.59 93.35
CA CYS A 370 -22.60 -10.65 92.35
C CYS A 370 -22.02 -10.18 91.02
N TYR A 371 -21.12 -10.97 90.43
CA TYR A 371 -20.40 -10.62 89.21
C TYR A 371 -20.15 -11.85 88.32
N SER A 372 -19.96 -11.63 87.03
CA SER A 372 -19.56 -12.65 86.06
C SER A 372 -18.19 -12.33 85.47
N ILE A 373 -17.50 -13.38 85.02
CA ILE A 373 -16.18 -13.28 84.38
C ILE A 373 -16.32 -13.86 82.96
N TYR A 374 -15.93 -13.09 81.96
CA TYR A 374 -15.84 -13.51 80.56
C TYR A 374 -14.37 -13.58 80.16
N GLU A 375 -13.88 -14.78 79.85
CA GLU A 375 -12.50 -15.00 79.39
C GLU A 375 -12.55 -15.39 77.91
N ALA A 376 -12.09 -14.50 77.02
CA ALA A 376 -11.94 -14.81 75.61
C ALA A 376 -10.56 -15.44 75.35
N VAL A 377 -10.56 -16.73 75.02
CA VAL A 377 -9.34 -17.54 74.81
C VAL A 377 -8.44 -16.97 73.71
N GLU A 378 -9.03 -16.28 72.73
CA GLU A 378 -8.35 -15.86 71.50
C GLU A 378 -7.61 -14.51 71.60
N HIS A 379 -7.92 -13.68 72.59
CA HIS A 379 -7.40 -12.30 72.65
C HIS A 379 -6.76 -11.91 73.98
N GLN A 380 -6.64 -12.83 74.95
CA GLN A 380 -6.11 -12.56 76.30
C GLN A 380 -6.79 -11.38 77.02
N LEU A 381 -7.97 -10.96 76.54
CA LEU A 381 -8.80 -9.91 77.10
C LEU A 381 -9.90 -10.58 77.92
N GLY A 382 -9.89 -10.34 79.22
CA GLY A 382 -10.96 -10.76 80.12
C GLY A 382 -11.85 -9.58 80.49
N GLU A 383 -13.14 -9.81 80.69
CA GLU A 383 -14.09 -8.82 81.20
C GLU A 383 -14.72 -9.30 82.51
N VAL A 384 -14.76 -8.43 83.51
CA VAL A 384 -15.49 -8.64 84.76
C VAL A 384 -16.71 -7.74 84.76
N GLN A 385 -17.89 -8.33 84.84
CA GLN A 385 -19.16 -7.63 84.85
C GLN A 385 -19.83 -7.73 86.22
N VAL A 386 -19.93 -6.61 86.94
CA VAL A 386 -20.63 -6.53 88.22
C VAL A 386 -22.12 -6.33 87.96
N LEU A 387 -22.91 -7.32 88.35
CA LEU A 387 -24.34 -7.42 88.01
C LEU A 387 -25.23 -6.78 89.08
N VAL A 388 -25.02 -7.12 90.36
CA VAL A 388 -25.87 -6.69 91.48
C VAL A 388 -25.05 -6.52 92.74
N VAL A 389 -25.36 -5.48 93.52
CA VAL A 389 -24.83 -5.27 94.87
C VAL A 389 -26.00 -4.99 95.83
N ASP A 390 -26.17 -5.83 96.86
CA ASP A 390 -27.27 -5.67 97.82
C ASP A 390 -26.93 -6.36 99.17
N LYS A 391 -27.75 -6.17 100.21
CA LYS A 391 -27.48 -6.69 101.56
C LYS A 391 -27.48 -8.22 101.61
N ARG A 392 -26.51 -8.79 102.34
CA ARG A 392 -26.21 -10.23 102.40
C ARG A 392 -27.38 -11.11 102.85
N ASN A 393 -28.19 -10.64 103.80
CA ASN A 393 -29.15 -11.47 104.53
C ASN A 393 -30.61 -11.35 104.06
N ASP A 394 -30.91 -10.46 103.11
CA ASP A 394 -32.31 -10.15 102.76
C ASP A 394 -32.87 -11.05 101.64
N GLY A 395 -32.07 -11.95 101.06
CA GLY A 395 -32.44 -12.76 99.89
C GLY A 395 -32.73 -11.95 98.60
N ARG A 396 -32.87 -10.63 98.72
CA ARG A 396 -33.15 -9.67 97.65
C ARG A 396 -32.08 -9.69 96.55
N VAL A 397 -30.82 -9.88 96.92
CA VAL A 397 -29.69 -10.03 95.97
C VAL A 397 -30.02 -11.08 94.90
N TYR A 398 -30.50 -12.26 95.32
CA TYR A 398 -30.77 -13.37 94.40
C TYR A 398 -32.04 -13.17 93.58
N ASN A 399 -33.07 -12.54 94.15
CA ASN A 399 -34.30 -12.21 93.42
C ASN A 399 -34.03 -11.18 92.31
N ARG A 400 -33.21 -10.16 92.61
CA ARG A 400 -32.81 -9.14 91.62
C ARG A 400 -31.86 -9.70 90.58
N LEU A 401 -30.92 -10.56 91.00
CA LEU A 401 -30.05 -11.28 90.07
C LEU A 401 -30.86 -12.15 89.10
N ARG A 402 -31.90 -12.85 89.59
CA ARG A 402 -32.83 -13.60 88.74
C ARG A 402 -33.54 -12.68 87.75
N GLN A 403 -34.11 -11.56 88.20
CA GLN A 403 -34.75 -10.60 87.30
C GLN A 403 -33.81 -10.07 86.20
N MET A 404 -32.52 -9.92 86.49
CA MET A 404 -31.54 -9.43 85.52
C MET A 404 -31.08 -10.49 84.51
N LEU A 405 -31.07 -11.76 84.91
CA LEU A 405 -30.59 -12.87 84.07
C LEU A 405 -31.71 -13.64 83.35
N GLY A 406 -32.97 -13.36 83.67
CA GLY A 406 -34.15 -14.10 83.19
C GLY A 406 -34.51 -15.30 84.06
#